data_AF-A0A1G2LPT7-F1
#
_entry.id   AF-A0A1G2LPT7-F1
#
_cell.length_a   1.000
_cell.length_b   1.000
_cell.length_c   1.000
_cell.angle_alpha   90.00
_cell.angle_beta   90.00
_cell.angle_gamma   90.00
#
_symmetry.space_group_name_H-M   'P 1'
#
loop_
_entity.id
_entity.type
_entity.pdbx_description
1 polymer ?
#
loop_
_entity_poly.entity_id
_entity_poly.type
_entity_poly.pdbx_seq_one_letter_code
_entity_poly.pdbx_strand_id
1 'polypeptide(L)'
;MTQEKYFTPEEKARERFQEKFEARLKLWLSIVEESNLNEKNKSRFKGIMETPFSAVKYGNVGMFLERISEELYHAIVYSYQTEEALAVYKNIKADIEQFEREIYS
;
A
#
# COMPACT_ATOMS: atom_id res chain seq x y z
N MET A 1 38.31 -6.82 -11.12
CA MET A 1 37.92 -6.23 -9.82
C MET A 1 36.47 -5.79 -9.94
N THR A 2 35.55 -6.56 -9.38
CA THR A 2 34.13 -6.18 -9.28
C THR A 2 34.00 -5.17 -8.15
N GLN A 3 33.62 -3.93 -8.47
CA GLN A 3 33.20 -2.95 -7.47
C GLN A 3 31.96 -3.51 -6.77
N GLU A 4 32.06 -3.82 -5.49
CA GLU A 4 30.87 -4.05 -4.66
C GLU A 4 30.10 -2.74 -4.59
N LYS A 5 28.93 -2.67 -5.25
CA LYS A 5 28.00 -1.56 -5.05
C LYS A 5 27.41 -1.69 -3.65
N TYR A 6 27.84 -0.82 -2.74
CA TYR A 6 27.18 -0.65 -1.44
C TYR A 6 25.87 0.09 -1.65
N PHE A 7 24.77 -0.64 -1.75
CA PHE A 7 23.43 -0.04 -1.78
C PHE A 7 23.05 0.53 -0.41
N THR A 8 22.52 1.74 -0.41
CA THR A 8 21.89 2.35 0.77
C THR A 8 20.65 1.55 1.21
N PRO A 9 20.24 1.63 2.49
CA PRO A 9 19.02 0.97 2.95
C PRO A 9 17.79 1.30 2.10
N GLU A 10 17.65 2.55 1.65
CA GLU A 10 16.55 3.00 0.79
C GLU A 10 16.62 2.38 -0.62
N GLU A 11 17.81 2.24 -1.20
CA GLU A 11 17.95 1.57 -2.50
C GLU A 11 17.54 0.10 -2.43
N LYS A 12 17.93 -0.60 -1.35
CA LYS A 12 17.49 -1.99 -1.12
C LYS A 12 15.99 -2.08 -0.89
N ALA A 13 15.40 -1.15 -0.13
CA ALA A 13 13.96 -1.10 0.08
C ALA A 13 13.20 -0.88 -1.23
N ARG A 14 13.69 0.01 -2.10
CA ARG A 14 13.10 0.25 -3.45
C ARG A 14 13.15 -0.98 -4.34
N GLU A 15 14.26 -1.71 -4.37
CA GLU A 15 14.39 -2.94 -5.15
C GLU A 15 13.37 -3.99 -4.67
N ARG A 16 13.36 -4.28 -3.36
CA ARG A 16 12.41 -5.24 -2.77
C ARG A 16 10.96 -4.82 -2.94
N PHE A 17 10.69 -3.53 -2.86
CA PHE A 17 9.37 -3.00 -3.15
C PHE A 17 8.96 -3.27 -4.59
N GLN A 18 9.82 -3.00 -5.58
CA GLN A 18 9.52 -3.29 -6.99
C GLN A 18 9.26 -4.78 -7.24
N GLU A 19 9.96 -5.67 -6.52
CA GLU A 19 9.76 -7.12 -6.63
C GLU A 19 8.44 -7.61 -6.02
N LYS A 20 8.05 -7.05 -4.87
CA LYS A 20 6.98 -7.60 -4.02
C LYS A 20 5.67 -6.84 -4.10
N PHE A 21 5.71 -5.57 -4.51
CA PHE A 21 4.57 -4.68 -4.45
C PHE A 21 3.37 -5.20 -5.25
N GLU A 22 3.57 -5.76 -6.44
CA GLU A 22 2.46 -6.27 -7.26
C GLU A 22 1.67 -7.38 -6.55
N ALA A 23 2.36 -8.28 -5.84
CA ALA A 23 1.71 -9.34 -5.06
C ALA A 23 0.93 -8.76 -3.87
N ARG A 24 1.50 -7.75 -3.19
CA ARG A 24 0.84 -7.04 -2.09
C ARG A 24 -0.40 -6.28 -2.56
N LEU A 25 -0.32 -5.60 -3.71
CA LEU A 25 -1.47 -4.92 -4.31
C LEU A 25 -2.61 -5.90 -4.61
N LYS A 26 -2.31 -7.07 -5.20
CA LYS A 26 -3.32 -8.10 -5.47
C LYS A 26 -4.02 -8.57 -4.19
N LEU A 27 -3.26 -8.74 -3.09
CA LEU A 27 -3.82 -9.08 -1.78
C LEU A 27 -4.75 -7.98 -1.26
N TRP A 28 -4.34 -6.72 -1.30
CA TRP A 28 -5.20 -5.64 -0.80
C TRP A 28 -6.46 -5.47 -1.63
N LEU A 29 -6.37 -5.62 -2.95
CA LEU A 29 -7.51 -5.59 -3.86
C LEU A 29 -8.50 -6.74 -3.57
N SER A 30 -8.01 -7.95 -3.24
CA SER A 30 -8.90 -9.06 -2.88
C SER A 30 -9.62 -8.83 -1.56
N ILE A 31 -8.95 -8.27 -0.55
CA ILE A 31 -9.56 -7.88 0.74
C ILE A 31 -10.74 -6.91 0.50
N VAL A 32 -10.58 -5.94 -0.40
CA VAL A 32 -11.65 -5.00 -0.74
C VAL A 32 -12.77 -5.69 -1.52
N GLU A 33 -12.43 -6.55 -2.48
CA GLU A 33 -13.41 -7.26 -3.30
C GLU A 33 -14.31 -8.18 -2.49
N GLU A 34 -13.73 -8.93 -1.55
CA GLU A 34 -14.42 -9.89 -0.69
C GLU A 34 -15.18 -9.24 0.47
N SER A 35 -15.01 -7.93 0.67
CA SER A 35 -15.68 -7.19 1.74
C SER A 35 -17.16 -6.90 1.44
N ASN A 36 -17.92 -6.60 2.50
CA ASN A 36 -19.31 -6.16 2.44
C ASN A 36 -19.48 -4.67 2.09
N LEU A 37 -18.43 -4.02 1.60
CA LEU A 37 -18.51 -2.65 1.11
C LEU A 37 -19.40 -2.58 -0.14
N ASN A 38 -20.15 -1.49 -0.28
CA ASN A 38 -20.85 -1.19 -1.52
C ASN A 38 -19.86 -0.87 -2.65
N GLU A 39 -20.33 -0.96 -3.89
CA GLU A 39 -19.49 -0.74 -5.08
C GLU A 39 -18.80 0.63 -5.12
N LYS A 40 -19.46 1.69 -4.60
CA LYS A 40 -18.86 3.02 -4.53
C LYS A 40 -17.65 3.06 -3.58
N ASN A 41 -17.76 2.42 -2.42
CA ASN A 41 -16.69 2.33 -1.45
C ASN A 41 -15.57 1.39 -1.93
N LYS A 42 -15.92 0.25 -2.52
CA LYS A 42 -14.94 -0.66 -3.16
C LYS A 42 -14.12 0.09 -4.22
N SER A 43 -14.79 0.79 -5.14
CA SER A 43 -14.14 1.58 -6.18
C SER A 43 -13.20 2.65 -5.61
N ARG A 44 -13.61 3.34 -4.54
CA ARG A 44 -12.77 4.33 -3.87
C ARG A 44 -11.51 3.71 -3.27
N PHE A 45 -11.64 2.61 -2.51
CA PHE A 45 -10.50 1.91 -1.91
C PHE A 45 -9.52 1.39 -2.97
N LYS A 46 -10.03 0.73 -4.02
CA LYS A 46 -9.22 0.24 -5.14
C LYS A 46 -8.46 1.38 -5.83
N GLY A 47 -9.13 2.47 -6.15
CA GLY A 47 -8.51 3.62 -6.82
C GLY A 47 -7.36 4.24 -6.03
N ILE A 48 -7.43 4.27 -4.69
CA ILE A 48 -6.33 4.75 -3.84
C ILE A 48 -5.09 3.84 -3.99
N MET A 49 -5.28 2.52 -3.92
CA MET A 49 -4.18 1.55 -4.00
C MET A 49 -3.58 1.43 -5.40
N GLU A 50 -4.39 1.71 -6.43
CA GLU A 50 -3.99 1.70 -7.85
C GLU A 50 -3.39 3.03 -8.33
N THR A 51 -3.35 4.06 -7.46
CA THR A 51 -2.82 5.39 -7.82
C THR A 51 -1.37 5.27 -8.30
N PRO A 52 -1.03 5.82 -9.48
CA PRO A 52 0.17 5.43 -10.23
C PRO A 52 1.51 5.65 -9.50
N PHE A 53 2.32 4.59 -9.53
CA PHE A 53 3.63 4.41 -8.89
C PHE A 53 4.80 5.14 -9.56
N SER A 54 4.54 5.96 -10.58
CA SER A 54 5.60 6.56 -11.39
C SER A 54 6.55 7.46 -10.57
N ALA A 55 6.10 7.97 -9.42
CA ALA A 55 6.92 8.75 -8.48
C ALA A 55 7.86 7.90 -7.60
N VAL A 56 7.60 6.61 -7.38
CA VAL A 56 8.38 5.78 -6.43
C VAL A 56 9.76 5.40 -6.97
N LYS A 57 9.97 5.44 -8.30
CA LYS A 57 11.30 5.21 -8.90
C LYS A 57 12.38 6.18 -8.39
N TYR A 58 12.00 7.37 -7.93
CA TYR A 58 12.92 8.38 -7.40
C TYR A 58 12.58 8.84 -5.98
N GLY A 59 11.40 8.48 -5.46
CA GLY A 59 10.91 8.85 -4.13
C GLY A 59 11.29 7.87 -3.01
N ASN A 60 10.82 8.20 -1.81
CA ASN A 60 10.91 7.36 -0.61
C ASN A 60 9.72 6.39 -0.56
N VAL A 61 10.01 5.09 -0.39
CA VAL A 61 8.95 4.05 -0.40
C VAL A 61 8.04 4.16 0.82
N GLY A 62 8.60 4.41 2.01
CA GLY A 62 7.83 4.62 3.24
C GLY A 62 6.80 5.74 3.09
N MET A 63 7.21 6.91 2.57
CA MET A 63 6.28 8.02 2.31
C MET A 63 5.13 7.65 1.37
N PHE A 64 5.42 6.81 0.37
CA PHE A 64 4.39 6.34 -0.55
C PHE A 64 3.38 5.42 0.15
N LEU A 65 3.86 4.47 0.96
CA LEU A 65 3.02 3.57 1.75
C LEU A 65 2.19 4.32 2.81
N GLU A 66 2.79 5.32 3.45
CA GLU A 66 2.11 6.23 4.38
C GLU A 66 0.97 6.97 3.69
N ARG A 67 1.20 7.51 2.49
CA ARG A 67 0.17 8.21 1.72
C ARG A 67 -1.01 7.30 1.35
N ILE A 68 -0.78 6.06 0.91
CA ILE A 68 -1.87 5.09 0.69
C ILE A 68 -2.69 4.93 1.97
N SER A 69 -2.01 4.72 3.10
CA SER A 69 -2.65 4.56 4.40
C SER A 69 -3.49 5.78 4.79
N GLU A 70 -3.01 6.99 4.59
CA GLU A 70 -3.75 8.23 4.88
C GLU A 70 -4.98 8.38 3.97
N GLU A 71 -4.82 8.18 2.66
CA GLU A 71 -5.92 8.29 1.71
C GLU A 71 -7.01 7.23 1.98
N LEU A 72 -6.63 6.01 2.36
CA LEU A 72 -7.57 4.98 2.81
C LEU A 72 -8.31 5.40 4.08
N TYR A 73 -7.62 6.01 5.05
CA TYR A 73 -8.26 6.53 6.26
C TYR A 73 -9.31 7.61 5.92
N HIS A 74 -8.97 8.55 5.03
CA HIS A 74 -9.92 9.54 4.55
C HIS A 74 -11.14 8.90 3.85
N ALA A 75 -10.95 7.81 3.11
CA ALA A 75 -12.06 7.08 2.49
C ALA A 75 -13.09 6.55 3.51
N ILE A 76 -12.65 6.19 4.72
CA ILE A 76 -13.51 5.76 5.83
C ILE A 76 -14.35 6.92 6.35
N VAL A 77 -13.72 8.07 6.60
CA VAL A 77 -14.37 9.28 7.13
C VAL A 77 -15.52 9.74 6.22
N TYR A 78 -15.38 9.53 4.91
CA TYR A 78 -16.40 9.86 3.91
C TYR A 78 -17.27 8.67 3.46
N SER A 79 -17.27 7.56 4.20
CA SER A 79 -18.08 6.36 3.92
C SER A 79 -19.36 6.37 4.76
N TYR A 80 -20.49 6.04 4.11
CA TYR A 80 -21.77 5.75 4.80
C TYR A 80 -21.80 4.35 5.45
N GLN A 81 -20.79 3.51 5.20
CA GLN A 81 -20.53 2.21 5.82
C GLN A 81 -19.24 2.32 6.63
N THR A 82 -19.26 3.13 7.68
CA THR A 82 -18.05 3.50 8.42
C THR A 82 -17.42 2.27 9.12
N GLU A 83 -18.23 1.37 9.68
CA GLU A 83 -17.73 0.21 10.42
C GLU A 83 -17.07 -0.82 9.49
N GLU A 84 -17.71 -1.17 8.37
CA GLU A 84 -17.15 -2.09 7.39
C GLU A 84 -15.91 -1.49 6.70
N ALA A 85 -15.95 -0.19 6.39
CA ALA A 85 -14.79 0.50 5.82
C ALA A 85 -13.62 0.55 6.81
N LEU A 86 -13.89 0.73 8.10
CA LEU A 86 -12.88 0.69 9.14
C LEU A 86 -12.26 -0.70 9.30
N ALA A 87 -13.06 -1.76 9.20
CA ALA A 87 -12.55 -3.13 9.25
C ALA A 87 -11.62 -3.45 8.07
N VAL A 88 -12.03 -3.10 6.85
CA VAL A 88 -11.20 -3.26 5.63
C VAL A 88 -9.91 -2.44 5.74
N TYR A 89 -10.01 -1.19 6.17
CA TYR A 89 -8.83 -0.34 6.38
C TYR A 89 -7.84 -0.93 7.37
N LYS A 90 -8.31 -1.40 8.54
CA LYS A 90 -7.43 -1.95 9.58
C LYS A 90 -6.63 -3.15 9.06
N ASN A 91 -7.27 -4.02 8.27
CA ASN A 91 -6.60 -5.17 7.66
C ASN A 91 -5.51 -4.73 6.67
N ILE A 92 -5.84 -3.80 5.77
CA ILE A 92 -4.88 -3.29 4.77
C ILE A 92 -3.74 -2.52 5.46
N LYS A 93 -4.04 -1.69 6.47
CA LYS A 93 -3.05 -0.92 7.23
C LYS A 93 -2.05 -1.83 7.93
N ALA A 94 -2.52 -2.90 8.58
CA ALA A 94 -1.65 -3.87 9.23
C ALA A 94 -0.68 -4.54 8.23
N ASP A 95 -1.17 -4.88 7.02
CA ASP A 95 -0.31 -5.46 5.98
C ASP A 95 0.66 -4.43 5.40
N ILE A 96 0.26 -3.17 5.21
CA ILE A 96 1.15 -2.08 4.79
C ILE A 96 2.31 -1.91 5.79
N GLU A 97 2.02 -1.88 7.09
CA GLU A 97 3.06 -1.75 8.13
C GLU A 97 3.99 -2.97 8.18
N GLN A 98 3.45 -4.17 7.95
CA GLN A 98 4.26 -5.37 7.85
C GLN A 98 5.15 -5.33 6.60
N PHE A 99 4.59 -4.93 5.46
CA PHE A 99 5.31 -4.84 4.20
C PHE A 99 6.42 -3.79 4.26
N GLU A 100 6.19 -2.65 4.90
CA GLU A 100 7.21 -1.63 5.15
C GLU A 100 8.38 -2.20 5.97
N ARG A 101 8.09 -2.88 7.09
CA ARG A 101 9.13 -3.56 7.88
C ARG A 101 9.90 -4.60 7.06
N GLU A 102 9.21 -5.34 6.20
CA GLU A 102 9.81 -6.36 5.33
C GLU A 102 10.81 -5.75 4.33
N ILE A 103 10.46 -4.64 3.67
CA ILE A 103 11.35 -4.02 2.67
C ILE A 103 12.54 -3.29 3.30
N TYR A 104 12.42 -2.81 4.55
CA TYR A 104 13.51 -2.12 5.27
C TYR A 104 14.41 -3.03 6.13
N SER A 105 14.05 -4.31 6.32
CA SER A 105 14.84 -5.29 7.12
C SER A 105 16.12 -5.81 6.47
#